data_AF-A0A929H5K7-F1
#
_entry.id   AF-A0A929H5K7-F1
#
_cell.length_a   1.000
_cell.length_b   1.000
_cell.length_c   1.000
_cell.angle_alpha   90.00
_cell.angle_beta   90.00
_cell.angle_gamma   90.00
#
_symmetry.space_group_name_H-M   'P 1'
#
loop_
_entity.id
_entity.type
_entity.pdbx_description
1 polymer ?
#
loop_
_entity_poly.entity_id
_entity_poly.type
_entity_poly.pdbx_seq_one_letter_code
_entity_poly.pdbx_strand_id
1 'polypeptide(L)'
;VKVLAGIVPVVGAKMAQYMNDNVPGIFVPQYLIDELSQAPKGTGVSKGIEIAARMIRQMKEEKICDGVHIMFIGREERVPEILEGAGLV
;
A
#
# COMPACT_ATOMS: atom_id res chain seq x y z
N VAL A 1 -1.10 21.88 12.42
CA VAL A 1 -2.01 21.29 11.40
C VAL A 1 -1.91 19.77 11.52
N LYS A 2 -3.01 19.04 11.36
CA LYS A 2 -2.99 17.57 11.36
C LYS A 2 -2.88 17.05 9.93
N VAL A 3 -2.05 16.03 9.69
CA VAL A 3 -1.77 15.48 8.35
C VAL A 3 -2.09 13.99 8.31
N LEU A 4 -2.80 13.57 7.27
CA LEU A 4 -3.07 12.15 6.99
C LEU A 4 -2.27 11.71 5.75
N ALA A 5 -1.57 10.57 5.85
CA ALA A 5 -0.95 9.95 4.68
C ALA A 5 -2.01 9.15 3.89
N GLY A 6 -2.16 9.45 2.61
CA GLY A 6 -3.02 8.67 1.71
C GLY A 6 -2.34 7.36 1.30
N ILE A 7 -3.03 6.24 1.47
CA ILE A 7 -2.53 4.90 1.13
C ILE A 7 -3.43 4.26 0.09
N VAL A 8 -2.87 3.97 -1.09
CA VAL A 8 -3.50 3.16 -2.14
C VAL A 8 -2.73 1.85 -2.25
N PRO A 9 -3.27 0.72 -1.74
CA PRO A 9 -2.61 -0.57 -1.89
C PRO A 9 -2.50 -0.99 -3.35
N VAL A 10 -1.27 -1.30 -3.80
CA VAL A 10 -0.99 -1.78 -5.15
C VAL A 10 -0.87 -3.31 -5.11
N VAL A 11 -1.64 -4.00 -5.95
CA VAL A 11 -1.79 -5.47 -5.87
C VAL A 11 -1.10 -6.25 -6.99
N GLY A 12 -0.24 -5.58 -7.77
CA GLY A 12 0.53 -6.26 -8.81
C GLY A 12 1.50 -5.35 -9.55
N ALA A 13 2.57 -5.94 -10.08
CA ALA A 13 3.65 -5.21 -10.76
C ALA A 13 3.18 -4.43 -12.00
N LYS A 14 2.29 -5.02 -12.81
CA LYS A 14 1.72 -4.35 -13.99
C LYS A 14 0.91 -3.10 -13.61
N MET A 15 0.17 -3.18 -12.50
CA MET A 15 -0.58 -2.02 -11.99
C MET A 15 0.38 -0.93 -11.52
N ALA A 16 1.43 -1.31 -10.77
CA ALA A 16 2.46 -0.37 -10.33
C ALA A 16 3.17 0.33 -11.50
N GLN A 17 3.56 -0.43 -12.53
CA GLN A 17 4.17 0.11 -13.76
C GLN A 17 3.21 1.05 -14.49
N TYR A 18 1.95 0.65 -14.66
CA TYR A 18 0.93 1.51 -15.26
C TYR A 18 0.78 2.84 -14.51
N MET A 19 0.81 2.83 -13.18
CA MET A 19 0.72 4.05 -12.36
C MET A 19 1.90 4.99 -12.61
N ASN A 20 3.13 4.47 -12.73
CA ASN A 20 4.30 5.28 -13.09
C ASN A 20 4.17 5.90 -14.50
N ASP A 21 3.72 5.11 -15.46
CA ASP A 21 3.72 5.52 -16.87
C ASP A 21 2.56 6.45 -17.23
N ASN A 22 1.44 6.35 -16.52
CA ASN A 22 0.16 6.96 -16.94
C ASN A 22 -0.50 7.88 -15.91
N VAL A 23 -0.04 7.90 -14.65
CA VAL A 23 -0.66 8.74 -13.62
C VAL A 23 0.30 9.86 -13.21
N PRO A 24 0.03 11.12 -13.61
CA PRO A 24 0.89 12.26 -13.30
C PRO A 24 1.10 12.41 -11.80
N GLY A 25 2.36 12.58 -11.41
CA GLY A 25 2.74 12.79 -10.01
C GLY A 25 2.79 11.54 -9.15
N ILE A 26 2.51 10.35 -9.70
CA ILE A 26 2.75 9.08 -9.01
C ILE A 26 4.15 8.55 -9.35
N PHE A 27 4.84 8.08 -8.31
CA PHE A 27 6.08 7.34 -8.43
C PHE A 27 6.04 6.13 -7.50
N VAL A 28 6.12 4.94 -8.08
CA VAL A 28 6.27 3.66 -7.39
C VAL A 28 7.73 3.22 -7.57
N PRO A 29 8.51 3.13 -6.48
CA PRO A 29 9.89 2.66 -6.52
C PRO A 29 10.05 1.26 -7.14
N GLN A 30 11.14 1.05 -7.89
CA GLN A 30 11.39 -0.21 -8.59
C GLN A 30 11.39 -1.43 -7.66
N TYR A 31 11.92 -1.30 -6.45
CA TYR A 31 11.95 -2.42 -5.50
C TYR A 31 10.55 -2.91 -5.09
N LEU A 32 9.53 -2.03 -5.05
CA LEU A 32 8.16 -2.43 -4.79
C LEU A 32 7.54 -3.13 -6.00
N ILE A 33 7.88 -2.68 -7.21
CA ILE A 33 7.45 -3.34 -8.46
C ILE A 33 8.04 -4.75 -8.51
N ASP A 34 9.32 -4.90 -8.18
CA ASP A 34 10.02 -6.18 -8.14
C ASP A 34 9.42 -7.10 -7.08
N GLU A 35 9.17 -6.61 -5.85
CA GLU A 35 8.51 -7.36 -4.78
C GLU A 35 7.12 -7.85 -5.21
N LEU A 36 6.33 -7.01 -5.88
CA LEU A 36 5.02 -7.38 -6.43
C LEU A 36 5.13 -8.40 -7.58
N SER A 37 6.21 -8.36 -8.37
CA SER A 37 6.42 -9.28 -9.50
C SER A 37 6.78 -10.70 -9.05
N GLN A 38 7.42 -10.82 -7.88
CA GLN A 38 7.82 -12.08 -7.28
C GLN A 38 6.68 -12.76 -6.49
N ALA A 39 5.57 -12.05 -6.27
CA ALA A 39 4.40 -12.60 -5.61
C ALA A 39 3.82 -13.78 -6.44
N PRO A 40 3.52 -14.93 -5.81
CA PRO A 40 2.86 -16.05 -6.48
C PRO A 40 1.57 -15.63 -7.19
N LYS A 41 1.25 -16.34 -8.28
CA LYS A 41 0.02 -16.07 -9.03
C LYS A 41 -1.20 -16.20 -8.11
N GLY A 42 -2.04 -15.15 -8.09
CA GLY A 42 -3.24 -15.10 -7.26
C GLY A 42 -3.03 -14.49 -5.86
N THR A 43 -1.80 -14.22 -5.42
CA THR A 43 -1.53 -13.66 -4.08
C THR A 43 -1.26 -12.16 -4.07
N GLY A 44 -1.42 -11.47 -5.20
CA GLY A 44 -1.11 -10.05 -5.34
C GLY A 44 -1.87 -9.15 -4.36
N VAL A 45 -3.12 -9.50 -4.03
CA VAL A 45 -3.91 -8.75 -3.05
C VAL A 45 -3.31 -8.86 -1.65
N SER A 46 -2.97 -10.07 -1.22
CA SER A 46 -2.34 -10.29 0.09
C SER A 46 -0.97 -9.63 0.17
N LYS A 47 -0.19 -9.64 -0.92
CA LYS A 47 1.09 -8.92 -0.98
C LYS A 47 0.90 -7.40 -0.90
N GLY A 48 -0.10 -6.85 -1.59
CA GLY A 48 -0.43 -5.43 -1.50
C GLY A 48 -0.84 -4.99 -0.09
N ILE A 49 -1.60 -5.85 0.62
CA ILE A 49 -1.96 -5.65 2.04
C ILE A 49 -0.71 -5.66 2.92
N GLU A 50 0.17 -6.65 2.75
CA GLU A 50 1.42 -6.76 3.49
C GLU A 50 2.31 -5.51 3.32
N ILE A 51 2.48 -5.04 2.08
CA ILE A 51 3.25 -3.83 1.77
C ILE A 51 2.61 -2.59 2.42
N ALA A 52 1.30 -2.41 2.26
CA ALA A 52 0.58 -1.27 2.84
C ALA A 52 0.67 -1.27 4.37
N ALA A 53 0.44 -2.41 5.00
CA ALA A 53 0.54 -2.60 6.44
C ALA A 53 1.95 -2.28 6.98
N ARG A 54 2.99 -2.77 6.29
CA ARG A 54 4.39 -2.48 6.62
C ARG A 54 4.69 -0.98 6.51
N MET A 55 4.23 -0.32 5.46
CA MET A 55 4.41 1.14 5.27
C MET A 55 3.70 1.95 6.36
N ILE A 56 2.44 1.61 6.69
CA ILE A 56 1.68 2.29 7.75
C ILE A 56 2.37 2.12 9.10
N ARG A 57 2.86 0.92 9.41
CA ARG A 57 3.60 0.65 10.64
C ARG A 57 4.87 1.50 10.73
N GLN A 58 5.65 1.56 9.66
CA GLN A 58 6.85 2.40 9.59
C GLN A 58 6.50 3.88 9.80
N MET A 59 5.47 4.39 9.12
CA MET A 59 5.02 5.80 9.28
C MET A 59 4.59 6.11 10.72
N LYS A 60 3.96 5.16 11.42
CA LYS A 60 3.60 5.28 12.84
C LYS A 60 4.84 5.31 13.73
N GLU A 61 5.78 4.38 13.53
CA GLU A 61 7.01 4.27 14.31
C GLU A 61 7.90 5.52 14.14
N GLU A 62 8.03 6.02 12.92
CA GLU A 62 8.81 7.20 12.57
C GLU A 62 8.05 8.53 12.80
N LYS A 63 6.78 8.47 13.23
CA LYS A 63 5.93 9.64 13.52
C LYS A 63 5.81 10.62 12.33
N ILE A 64 5.66 10.08 11.12
CA ILE A 64 5.62 10.86 9.87
C ILE A 64 4.29 11.62 9.70
N CYS A 65 3.18 11.07 10.18
CA CYS A 65 1.84 11.63 10.03
C CYS A 65 0.96 11.37 11.26
N ASP A 66 -0.14 12.12 11.40
CA ASP A 66 -1.10 11.96 12.50
C ASP A 66 -2.10 10.81 12.27
N GLY A 67 -2.16 10.27 11.06
CA GLY A 67 -3.02 9.15 10.71
C GLY A 67 -2.93 8.79 9.23
N VAL A 68 -3.76 7.86 8.79
CA VAL A 68 -3.78 7.37 7.40
C VAL A 68 -5.18 7.38 6.83
N HIS A 69 -5.29 7.69 5.54
CA HIS A 69 -6.51 7.55 4.75
C HIS A 69 -6.30 6.41 3.74
N ILE A 70 -6.97 5.28 3.94
CA ILE A 70 -6.78 4.07 3.13
C ILE A 70 -7.85 4.01 2.04
N MET A 71 -7.40 3.90 0.78
CA MET A 71 -8.25 3.80 -0.42
C MET A 71 -8.00 2.46 -1.10
N PHE A 72 -8.68 1.40 -0.64
CA PHE A 72 -8.57 0.07 -1.24
C PHE A 72 -9.73 -0.22 -2.19
N ILE A 73 -9.69 0.43 -3.34
CA ILE A 73 -10.79 0.45 -4.32
C ILE A 73 -11.24 -0.96 -4.70
N GLY A 74 -12.52 -1.25 -4.46
CA GLY A 74 -13.16 -2.52 -4.79
C GLY A 74 -12.73 -3.70 -3.92
N ARG A 75 -12.06 -3.43 -2.79
CA ARG A 75 -11.63 -4.40 -1.77
C ARG A 75 -11.70 -3.80 -0.37
N GLU A 76 -12.67 -2.93 -0.14
CA GLU A 76 -12.86 -2.18 1.10
C GLU A 76 -13.05 -3.12 2.30
N GLU A 77 -13.61 -4.30 2.09
CA GLU A 77 -13.80 -5.35 3.09
C GLU A 77 -12.48 -5.89 3.66
N ARG A 78 -11.36 -5.70 2.95
CA ARG A 78 -10.03 -6.16 3.37
C ARG A 78 -9.21 -5.12 4.13
N VAL A 79 -9.74 -3.92 4.33
CA VAL A 79 -9.08 -2.87 5.13
C VAL A 79 -8.73 -3.34 6.56
N PRO A 80 -9.58 -4.11 7.27
CA PRO A 80 -9.22 -4.64 8.60
C PRO A 80 -7.89 -5.41 8.63
N GLU A 81 -7.59 -6.20 7.60
CA GLU A 81 -6.33 -6.96 7.51
C GLU A 81 -5.10 -6.05 7.40
N ILE A 82 -5.25 -4.88 6.74
CA ILE A 82 -4.19 -3.87 6.69
C ILE A 82 -3.96 -3.27 8.08
N LEU A 83 -5.04 -3.00 8.82
CA LEU A 83 -4.96 -2.41 10.17
C LEU A 83 -4.35 -3.39 11.18
N GLU A 84 -4.76 -4.66 11.15
CA GLU A 84 -4.16 -5.74 11.94
C GLU A 84 -2.67 -5.89 11.61
N GLY A 85 -2.35 -5.97 10.31
CA GLY A 85 -0.97 -6.02 9.83
C GLY A 85 -0.15 -4.76 10.17
N ALA A 86 -0.79 -3.63 10.47
CA ALA A 86 -0.10 -2.41 10.91
C ALA A 86 0.00 -2.28 12.44
N GLY A 87 -0.57 -3.21 13.21
CA GLY A 87 -0.65 -3.13 14.67
C GLY A 87 -1.47 -1.94 15.16
N LEU A 88 -2.58 -1.66 14.46
CA LEU A 88 -3.54 -0.61 14.81
C LEU A 88 -4.81 -1.15 15.48
N VAL A 89 -5.09 -2.45 15.31
CA VAL A 89 -6.18 -3.21 15.93
C VAL A 89 -5.69 -4.58 16.36
#